data_AF-A0A936TMI7-F1
#
_entry.id   AF-A0A936TMI7-F1
#
_cell.length_a   1.000
_cell.length_b   1.000
_cell.length_c   1.000
_cell.angle_alpha   90.00
_cell.angle_beta   90.00
_cell.angle_gamma   90.00
#
_symmetry.space_group_name_H-M   'P 1'
#
loop_
_entity.id
_entity.type
_entity.pdbx_description
1 polymer ?
#
loop_
_entity_poly.entity_id
_entity_poly.type
_entity_poly.pdbx_seq_one_letter_code
_entity_poly.pdbx_strand_id
1 'polypeptide(L)'
;MSKRDEYVEQLKQNLDQWNTEIAKWEAKAKVTKTDLRIDYEMQLEALRKHREEATAKLKELQASGEEAWNDLVAGADAAWATMRDAFDKATAHFHK
;
A
#
# COMPACT_ATOMS: atom_id res chain seq x y z
N MET A 1 -20.48 12.26 -7.90
CA MET A 1 -19.07 11.94 -8.20
C MET A 1 -19.02 11.25 -9.54
N SER A 2 -17.94 11.39 -10.30
CA SER A 2 -17.72 10.54 -11.47
C SER A 2 -17.23 9.16 -11.02
N LYS A 3 -17.35 8.14 -11.89
CA LYS A 3 -16.75 6.81 -11.65
C LYS A 3 -15.24 6.88 -11.37
N ARG A 4 -14.57 7.90 -11.92
CA ARG A 4 -13.14 8.14 -11.70
C ARG A 4 -12.87 8.62 -10.29
N ASP A 5 -13.65 9.58 -9.83
CA ASP A 5 -13.51 10.13 -8.48
C ASP A 5 -13.78 9.04 -7.43
N GLU A 6 -14.81 8.22 -7.64
CA GLU A 6 -15.12 7.08 -6.76
C GLU A 6 -13.97 6.08 -6.71
N TYR A 7 -13.38 5.76 -7.85
CA TYR A 7 -12.21 4.87 -7.92
C TYR A 7 -10.99 5.47 -7.20
N VAL A 8 -10.63 6.73 -7.48
CA VAL A 8 -9.55 7.43 -6.78
C VAL A 8 -9.77 7.44 -5.26
N GLU A 9 -11.00 7.72 -4.83
CA GLU A 9 -11.34 7.79 -3.41
C GLU A 9 -11.21 6.42 -2.74
N GLN A 10 -11.66 5.34 -3.40
CA GLN A 10 -11.46 3.98 -2.92
C GLN A 10 -9.97 3.64 -2.77
N LEU A 11 -9.15 4.01 -3.76
CA LEU A 11 -7.71 3.79 -3.71
C LEU A 11 -7.05 4.54 -2.55
N LYS A 12 -7.44 5.81 -2.32
CA LYS A 12 -6.99 6.60 -1.16
C LYS A 12 -7.34 5.95 0.17
N GLN A 13 -8.58 5.50 0.33
CA GLN A 13 -9.04 4.86 1.56
C GLN A 13 -8.22 3.60 1.89
N ASN A 14 -7.94 2.77 0.88
CA ASN A 14 -7.06 1.62 1.03
C ASN A 14 -5.63 2.04 1.45
N LEU A 15 -5.09 3.09 0.84
CA LEU A 15 -3.76 3.60 1.15
C LEU A 15 -3.67 4.13 2.59
N ASP A 16 -4.68 4.85 3.04
CA ASP A 16 -4.78 5.37 4.41
C ASP A 16 -4.89 4.24 5.45
N GLN A 17 -5.66 3.20 5.13
CA GLN A 17 -5.72 2.00 5.94
C GLN A 17 -4.34 1.34 6.06
N TRP A 18 -3.66 1.11 4.94
CA TRP A 18 -2.32 0.51 4.95
C TRP A 18 -1.31 1.37 5.70
N ASN A 19 -1.33 2.69 5.53
CA ASN A 19 -0.47 3.61 6.27
C ASN A 19 -0.65 3.48 7.78
N THR A 20 -1.89 3.37 8.22
CA THR A 20 -2.23 3.22 9.64
C THR A 20 -1.70 1.92 10.22
N GLU A 21 -1.90 0.82 9.50
CA GLU A 21 -1.46 -0.52 9.94
C GLU A 21 0.07 -0.69 9.88
N ILE A 22 0.73 -0.16 8.84
CA ILE A 22 2.19 -0.11 8.77
C ILE A 22 2.76 0.65 9.96
N ALA A 23 2.19 1.81 10.32
CA ALA A 23 2.64 2.57 11.49
C ALA A 23 2.51 1.77 12.80
N LYS A 24 1.44 0.97 12.96
CA LYS A 24 1.27 0.07 14.12
C LYS A 24 2.35 -1.01 14.15
N TRP A 25 2.63 -1.64 13.01
CA TRP A 25 3.67 -2.67 12.91
C TRP A 25 5.07 -2.11 13.10
N GLU A 26 5.36 -0.90 12.63
CA GLU A 26 6.61 -0.19 12.91
C GLU A 26 6.81 0.06 14.41
N ALA A 27 5.76 0.50 15.11
CA ALA A 27 5.81 0.67 16.55
C ALA A 27 6.03 -0.67 17.27
N LYS A 28 5.34 -1.74 16.82
CA LYS A 28 5.52 -3.10 17.37
C LYS A 28 6.94 -3.62 17.12
N ALA A 29 7.50 -3.41 15.94
CA ALA A 29 8.85 -3.84 15.59
C ALA A 29 9.92 -3.19 16.47
N LYS A 30 9.77 -1.91 16.80
CA LYS A 30 10.67 -1.17 17.71
C LYS A 30 10.73 -1.75 19.13
N VAL A 31 9.65 -2.36 19.61
CA VAL A 31 9.57 -2.96 20.96
C VAL A 31 9.81 -4.47 20.97
N THR A 32 9.98 -5.09 19.79
CA THR A 32 10.19 -6.53 19.67
C THR A 32 11.67 -6.88 19.90
N LYS A 33 11.94 -8.08 20.46
CA LYS A 33 13.29 -8.60 20.69
C LYS A 33 14.15 -8.59 19.41
N THR A 34 15.45 -8.41 19.58
CA THR A 34 16.42 -8.16 18.50
C THR A 34 16.39 -9.19 17.37
N ASP A 35 16.16 -10.47 17.65
CA ASP A 35 16.18 -11.54 16.65
C ASP A 35 14.99 -11.45 15.66
N LEU A 36 13.82 -11.00 16.12
CA LEU A 36 12.63 -10.82 15.27
C LEU A 36 12.59 -9.42 14.61
N ARG A 37 13.43 -8.50 15.08
CA ARG A 37 13.48 -7.13 14.59
C ARG A 37 13.92 -7.06 13.13
N ILE A 38 14.92 -7.85 12.74
CA ILE A 38 15.45 -7.85 11.37
C ILE A 38 14.36 -8.30 10.38
N ASP A 39 13.70 -9.42 10.66
CA ASP A 39 12.62 -9.94 9.81
C ASP A 39 11.46 -8.94 9.68
N TYR A 40 11.08 -8.29 10.79
CA TYR A 40 10.05 -7.26 10.78
C TYR A 40 10.47 -6.00 10.00
N GLU A 41 11.72 -5.54 10.16
CA GLU A 41 12.24 -4.40 9.41
C GLU A 41 12.26 -4.69 7.90
N MET A 42 12.66 -5.89 7.47
CA MET A 42 12.62 -6.29 6.07
C MET A 42 11.20 -6.30 5.48
N GLN A 43 10.21 -6.82 6.21
CA GLN A 43 8.82 -6.80 5.75
C GLN A 43 8.24 -5.39 5.70
N LEU A 44 8.55 -4.56 6.70
CA LEU A 44 8.15 -3.16 6.72
C LEU A 44 8.75 -2.37 5.56
N GLU A 45 10.00 -2.64 5.20
CA GLU A 45 10.65 -2.01 4.06
C GLU A 45 9.98 -2.39 2.74
N ALA A 46 9.64 -3.67 2.54
CA ALA A 46 8.88 -4.12 1.39
C ALA A 46 7.51 -3.45 1.29
N LEU A 47 6.78 -3.35 2.41
CA LEU A 47 5.48 -2.65 2.47
C LEU A 47 5.60 -1.17 2.14
N ARG A 48 6.63 -0.48 2.66
CA ARG A 48 6.87 0.93 2.37
C ARG A 48 7.11 1.16 0.87
N LYS A 49 7.89 0.29 0.24
CA LYS A 49 8.15 0.35 -1.21
C LYS A 49 6.86 0.17 -2.03
N HIS A 50 6.08 -0.86 -1.73
CA HIS A 50 4.81 -1.08 -2.45
C HIS A 50 3.78 0.03 -2.20
N ARG A 51 3.73 0.59 -0.98
CA ARG A 51 2.91 1.77 -0.68
C ARG A 51 3.35 2.97 -1.52
N GLU A 52 4.65 3.20 -1.67
CA GLU A 52 5.17 4.30 -2.49
C GLU A 52 4.82 4.13 -3.97
N GLU A 53 4.94 2.91 -4.49
CA GLU A 53 4.51 2.56 -5.86
C GLU A 53 3.01 2.81 -6.05
N ALA A 54 2.17 2.36 -5.12
CA ALA A 54 0.73 2.62 -5.13
C ALA A 54 0.42 4.13 -5.07
N THR A 55 1.08 4.86 -4.17
CA THR A 55 0.92 6.32 -4.04
C THR A 55 1.29 7.05 -5.33
N ALA A 56 2.37 6.64 -6.00
CA ALA A 56 2.77 7.20 -7.28
C ALA A 56 1.70 6.95 -8.36
N LYS A 57 1.18 5.72 -8.45
CA LYS A 57 0.11 5.37 -9.39
C LYS A 57 -1.18 6.13 -9.15
N LEU A 58 -1.54 6.38 -7.90
CA LEU A 58 -2.68 7.24 -7.55
C LEU A 58 -2.49 8.67 -8.05
N LYS A 59 -1.30 9.25 -7.86
CA LYS A 59 -1.00 10.60 -8.34
C LYS A 59 -1.05 10.67 -9.87
N GLU A 60 -0.52 9.66 -10.55
CA GLU A 60 -0.61 9.55 -12.02
C GLU A 60 -2.07 9.50 -12.48
N LEU A 61 -2.91 8.66 -11.85
CA LEU A 61 -4.34 8.60 -12.14
C LEU A 61 -5.05 9.94 -11.95
N GLN A 62 -4.80 10.61 -10.81
CA GLN A 62 -5.40 11.91 -10.51
C GLN A 62 -4.99 13.01 -11.49
N ALA A 63 -3.78 12.94 -12.03
CA ALA A 63 -3.27 13.90 -13.01
C ALA A 63 -3.64 13.54 -14.47
N SER A 64 -4.21 12.37 -14.71
CA SER A 64 -4.45 11.85 -16.05
C SER A 64 -5.71 12.42 -16.72
N GLY A 65 -5.60 12.62 -18.03
CA GLY A 65 -6.73 12.98 -18.89
C GLY A 65 -7.64 11.78 -19.19
N GLU A 66 -8.68 12.01 -20.00
CA GLU A 66 -9.64 10.93 -20.28
C GLU A 66 -9.05 9.74 -21.03
N GLU A 67 -8.13 10.01 -21.93
CA GLU A 67 -7.53 9.07 -22.87
C GLU A 67 -6.57 8.07 -22.20
N ALA A 68 -5.77 8.54 -21.24
CA ALA A 68 -4.77 7.71 -20.54
C ALA A 68 -5.34 6.96 -19.32
N TRP A 69 -6.56 7.28 -18.90
CA TRP A 69 -7.16 6.77 -17.67
C TRP A 69 -7.23 5.24 -17.64
N ASN A 70 -7.70 4.62 -18.73
CA ASN A 70 -7.91 3.18 -18.77
C ASN A 70 -6.59 2.39 -18.63
N ASP A 71 -5.52 2.87 -19.27
CA ASP A 71 -4.20 2.25 -19.18
C ASP A 71 -3.59 2.42 -17.79
N LEU A 72 -3.79 3.59 -17.19
CA LEU A 72 -3.30 3.88 -15.83
C LEU A 72 -4.07 3.10 -14.76
N VAL A 73 -5.37 2.85 -14.96
CA VAL A 73 -6.18 2.00 -14.05
C VAL A 73 -5.60 0.60 -13.98
N ALA A 74 -5.24 -0.01 -15.12
CA ALA A 74 -4.63 -1.34 -15.12
C ALA A 74 -3.30 -1.36 -14.34
N GLY A 75 -2.47 -0.33 -14.49
CA GLY A 75 -1.23 -0.17 -13.73
C GLY A 75 -1.46 0.04 -12.24
N ALA A 76 -2.49 0.80 -11.87
CA ALA A 76 -2.88 1.00 -10.48
C ALA A 76 -3.44 -0.29 -9.86
N ASP A 77 -4.33 -1.00 -10.55
CA ASP A 77 -4.88 -2.28 -10.06
C ASP A 77 -3.77 -3.29 -9.76
N ALA A 78 -2.75 -3.39 -10.63
CA ALA A 78 -1.59 -4.24 -10.39
C ALA A 78 -0.78 -3.82 -9.15
N ALA A 79 -0.55 -2.52 -8.96
CA ALA A 79 0.13 -1.99 -7.78
C ALA A 79 -0.68 -2.25 -6.50
N TRP A 80 -2.01 -2.06 -6.54
CA TRP A 80 -2.91 -2.33 -5.41
C TRP A 80 -2.99 -3.81 -5.06
N ALA A 81 -3.01 -4.70 -6.07
CA ALA A 81 -2.97 -6.14 -5.85
C ALA A 81 -1.67 -6.57 -5.18
N THR A 82 -0.53 -6.04 -5.64
CA THR A 82 0.79 -6.33 -5.05
C THR A 82 0.87 -5.83 -3.62
N MET A 83 0.38 -4.62 -3.37
CA MET A 83 0.36 -4.04 -2.02
C MET A 83 -0.55 -4.84 -1.09
N ARG A 84 -1.72 -5.31 -1.55
CA ARG A 84 -2.62 -6.17 -0.77
C ARG A 84 -1.95 -7.50 -0.41
N ASP A 85 -1.30 -8.17 -1.36
CA ASP A 85 -0.60 -9.44 -1.09
C ASP A 85 0.55 -9.25 -0.07
N ALA A 86 1.35 -8.18 -0.22
CA ALA A 86 2.38 -7.84 0.75
C ALA A 86 1.79 -7.54 2.14
N PHE A 87 0.66 -6.83 2.18
CA PHE A 87 -0.05 -6.51 3.40
C PHE A 87 -0.59 -7.76 4.11
N ASP A 88 -1.19 -8.70 3.38
CA ASP A 88 -1.71 -9.94 3.94
C ASP A 88 -0.60 -10.82 4.51
N LYS A 89 0.53 -10.91 3.80
CA LYS A 89 1.74 -11.61 4.27
C LYS A 89 2.29 -11.00 5.56
N ALA A 90 2.41 -9.68 5.60
CA ALA A 90 2.87 -8.98 6.80
C ALA A 90 1.88 -9.13 7.95
N THR A 91 0.57 -9.02 7.69
CA THR A 91 -0.47 -9.21 8.71
C THR A 91 -0.35 -10.58 9.37
N ALA A 92 -0.17 -11.64 8.58
CA ALA A 92 0.02 -13.00 9.09
C ALA A 92 1.30 -13.14 9.93
N HIS A 93 2.35 -12.40 9.59
CA HIS A 93 3.62 -12.41 10.31
C HIS A 93 3.56 -11.60 11.62
N PHE A 94 2.92 -10.43 11.59
CA PHE A 94 2.78 -9.53 12.74
C PHE A 94 1.66 -9.95 13.72
N HIS A 95 0.67 -10.75 13.30
CA HIS A 95 -0.34 -11.31 14.20
C HIS A 95 0.09 -12.64 14.86
N LYS A 96 1.23 -13.19 14.46
CA LYS A 96 1.84 -14.35 15.12
C LYS A 96 2.52 -13.95 16.43
#